data_AF-A0A7C3V124-F1
#
_entry.id   AF-A0A7C3V124-F1
#
_cell.length_a   1.000
_cell.length_b   1.000
_cell.length_c   1.000
_cell.angle_alpha   90.00
_cell.angle_beta   90.00
_cell.angle_gamma   90.00
#
_symmetry.space_group_name_H-M   'P 1'
#
loop_
_entity.id
_entity.type
_entity.pdbx_description
1 polymer ?
#
loop_
_entity_poly.entity_id
_entity_poly.type
_entity_poly.pdbx_seq_one_letter_code
_entity_poly.pdbx_strand_id
1 'polypeptide(L)'
;MKKLHLSLGILSFTIPLAIYLLTICPTVYVGDSGEIITAAYYLGIPHPPGYPLFCMLGKLFTFLPLGTIAFRVNLVAAFFGSLT
;
A
#
# COMPACT_ATOMS: atom_id res chain seq x y z
N MET A 1 -9.00 -18.17 26.08
CA MET A 1 -9.37 -16.82 25.59
C MET A 1 -8.22 -16.11 24.89
N LYS A 2 -7.03 -15.92 25.50
CA LYS A 2 -5.88 -15.25 24.83
C LYS A 2 -5.49 -15.83 23.45
N LYS A 3 -5.41 -17.17 23.34
CA LYS A 3 -5.12 -17.84 22.05
C LYS A 3 -6.16 -17.53 20.97
N LEU A 4 -7.44 -17.52 21.33
CA LEU A 4 -8.54 -17.20 20.40
C LEU A 4 -8.45 -15.76 19.90
N HIS A 5 -8.17 -14.80 20.78
CA HIS A 5 -8.03 -13.39 20.39
C HIS A 5 -6.84 -13.19 19.45
N LEU A 6 -5.72 -13.86 19.72
CA LEU A 6 -4.55 -13.81 18.83
C LEU A 6 -4.87 -14.41 17.45
N SER A 7 -5.56 -15.55 17.40
CA SER A 7 -5.99 -16.16 16.15
C SER A 7 -6.92 -15.24 15.34
N LEU A 8 -7.89 -14.61 16.00
CA LEU A 8 -8.81 -13.67 15.34
C LEU A 8 -8.08 -12.43 14.79
N GLY A 9 -7.11 -11.88 15.55
CA GLY A 9 -6.31 -10.74 15.09
C GLY A 9 -5.40 -11.07 13.91
N ILE A 10 -4.81 -12.27 13.88
CA ILE A 10 -4.03 -12.72 12.71
C ILE A 10 -4.95 -12.85 11.49
N LEU A 11 -6.15 -13.41 11.68
CA LEU A 11 -7.10 -13.62 10.60
C LEU A 11 -7.64 -12.30 10.04
N SER A 12 -7.92 -11.32 10.90
CA SER A 12 -8.39 -9.99 10.50
C SER A 12 -7.37 -9.22 9.66
N PHE A 13 -6.07 -9.49 9.83
CA PHE A 13 -5.02 -8.92 8.98
C PHE A 13 -4.76 -9.76 7.72
N THR A 14 -4.66 -11.08 7.86
CA THR A 14 -4.17 -11.96 6.79
C THR A 14 -5.20 -12.14 5.67
N ILE A 15 -6.50 -12.21 6.00
CA ILE A 15 -7.55 -12.37 4.98
C ILE A 15 -7.62 -11.14 4.07
N PRO A 16 -7.77 -9.89 4.58
CA PRO A 16 -7.78 -8.72 3.71
C PRO A 16 -6.49 -8.56 2.91
N LEU A 17 -5.33 -8.84 3.54
CA LEU A 17 -4.05 -8.76 2.83
C LEU A 17 -4.00 -9.72 1.65
N ALA A 18 -4.44 -10.97 1.83
CA ALA A 18 -4.50 -11.93 0.73
C ALA A 18 -5.42 -11.44 -0.41
N ILE A 19 -6.59 -10.91 -0.07
CA ILE A 19 -7.54 -10.36 -1.06
C ILE A 19 -6.93 -9.17 -1.81
N TYR A 20 -6.29 -8.24 -1.10
CA TYR A 20 -5.64 -7.09 -1.74
C TYR A 20 -4.46 -7.52 -2.59
N LEU A 21 -3.63 -8.47 -2.17
CA LEU A 21 -2.53 -8.98 -2.99
C LEU A 21 -3.02 -9.68 -4.28
N LEU A 22 -4.19 -10.32 -4.23
CA LEU A 22 -4.79 -10.95 -5.41
C LEU A 22 -5.45 -9.95 -6.36
N THR A 23 -5.85 -8.78 -5.88
CA THR A 23 -6.62 -7.78 -6.64
C THR A 23 -5.87 -6.47 -6.91
N ILE A 24 -4.64 -6.33 -6.38
CA ILE A 24 -3.81 -5.14 -6.55
C ILE A 24 -3.53 -4.84 -8.03
N CYS A 25 -3.66 -3.57 -8.41
CA CYS A 25 -3.29 -3.14 -9.75
C CYS A 25 -1.76 -3.16 -9.91
N PRO A 26 -1.20 -3.91 -10.87
CA PRO A 26 0.25 -4.02 -11.05
C PRO A 26 0.88 -2.81 -11.76
N THR A 27 0.09 -1.81 -12.12
CA THR A 27 0.50 -0.63 -12.90
C THR A 27 -0.25 0.62 -12.43
N VAL A 28 -0.02 1.74 -13.10
CA VAL A 28 -0.78 2.98 -12.94
C VAL A 28 -2.20 2.76 -13.45
N TYR A 29 -3.19 3.12 -12.64
CA TYR A 29 -4.61 3.06 -12.97
C TYR A 29 -5.17 4.45 -13.30
N VAL A 30 -6.49 4.56 -13.47
CA VAL A 30 -7.14 5.84 -13.73
C VAL A 30 -7.18 6.76 -12.50
N GLY A 31 -7.57 8.02 -12.70
CA GLY A 31 -7.66 9.02 -11.62
C GLY A 31 -6.28 9.44 -11.09
N ASP A 32 -6.19 9.64 -9.79
CA ASP A 32 -5.01 10.23 -9.13
C ASP A 32 -3.86 9.24 -8.93
N SER A 33 -4.00 7.98 -9.37
CA SER A 33 -2.99 6.95 -9.10
C SER A 33 -1.62 7.30 -9.67
N GLY A 34 -1.56 7.83 -10.90
CA GLY A 34 -0.31 8.21 -11.55
C GLY A 34 0.37 9.37 -10.83
N GLU A 35 -0.40 10.36 -10.41
CA GLU A 35 0.08 11.50 -9.62
C GLU A 35 0.64 11.03 -8.27
N ILE A 36 -0.12 10.24 -7.52
CA ILE A 36 0.26 9.77 -6.18
C ILE A 36 1.47 8.83 -6.23
N ILE A 37 1.53 7.93 -7.21
CA ILE A 37 2.69 7.04 -7.42
C ILE A 37 3.94 7.85 -7.76
N THR A 38 3.80 8.86 -8.61
CA THR A 38 4.91 9.75 -8.98
C THR A 38 5.38 10.57 -7.78
N ALA A 39 4.45 11.15 -7.01
CA ALA A 39 4.76 11.87 -5.80
C ALA A 39 5.47 10.98 -4.77
N ALA A 40 5.00 9.75 -4.55
CA ALA A 40 5.67 8.79 -3.68
C ALA A 40 7.10 8.44 -4.18
N TYR A 41 7.29 8.24 -5.49
CA TYR A 41 8.61 7.90 -6.04
C TYR A 41 9.61 9.04 -5.90
N TYR A 42 9.18 10.29 -6.11
CA TYR A 42 10.05 11.46 -6.03
C TYR A 42 10.07 12.15 -4.66
N LEU A 43 9.33 11.63 -3.66
CA LEU A 43 9.06 12.32 -2.40
C LEU A 43 8.45 13.72 -2.61
N GLY A 44 7.60 13.84 -3.63
CA GLY A 44 6.86 15.03 -3.96
C GLY A 44 5.58 15.18 -3.15
N ILE A 45 4.83 16.21 -3.50
CA ILE A 45 3.50 16.52 -2.96
C ILE A 45 2.55 16.36 -4.15
N PRO A 46 1.54 15.49 -4.10
CA PRO A 46 0.46 15.48 -5.09
C PRO A 46 -0.40 16.73 -4.87
N HIS A 47 -1.70 16.61 -4.61
CA HIS A 47 -2.54 17.73 -4.20
C HIS A 47 -2.67 17.86 -2.66
N PRO A 48 -3.02 19.05 -2.12
CA PRO A 48 -3.32 19.22 -0.70
C PRO A 48 -4.31 18.16 -0.18
N PRO A 49 -4.09 17.54 0.99
CA PRO A 49 -3.11 17.87 2.05
C PRO A 49 -1.71 17.26 1.87
N GLY A 50 -1.40 16.64 0.72
CA GLY A 50 -0.04 16.23 0.33
C GLY A 50 0.40 14.83 0.74
N TYR A 51 -0.35 14.12 1.60
CA TYR A 51 -0.11 12.72 2.00
C TYR A 51 1.37 12.36 2.31
N PRO A 52 2.07 13.13 3.17
CA PRO A 52 3.52 13.00 3.35
C PRO A 52 3.94 11.61 3.85
N LEU A 53 3.21 11.05 4.82
CA LEU A 53 3.50 9.70 5.34
C LEU A 53 3.36 8.62 4.27
N PHE A 54 2.32 8.72 3.42
CA PHE A 54 2.13 7.79 2.32
C PHE A 54 3.28 7.90 1.31
N CYS A 55 3.71 9.11 0.96
CA CYS A 55 4.81 9.31 0.03
C CYS A 55 6.14 8.75 0.57
N MET A 56 6.42 8.93 1.87
CA MET A 56 7.61 8.37 2.51
C MET A 56 7.59 6.84 2.55
N LEU A 57 6.47 6.23 2.93
CA LEU A 57 6.32 4.77 2.92
C LEU A 57 6.34 4.20 1.50
N GLY A 58 5.69 4.87 0.56
CA GLY A 58 5.72 4.56 -0.87
C GLY A 58 7.15 4.56 -1.39
N LYS A 59 7.94 5.60 -1.08
CA LYS A 59 9.36 5.66 -1.41
C LYS A 59 10.13 4.45 -0.88
N LEU A 60 9.91 4.08 0.38
CA LEU A 60 10.55 2.92 0.98
C LEU A 60 10.21 1.63 0.21
N PHE A 61 8.95 1.43 -0.16
CA PHE A 61 8.53 0.25 -0.90
C PHE A 61 9.08 0.21 -2.33
N THR A 62 9.43 1.35 -2.93
CA THR A 62 10.01 1.38 -4.27
C THR A 62 11.37 0.66 -4.35
N PHE A 63 12.06 0.49 -3.22
CA PHE A 63 13.32 -0.27 -3.12
C PHE A 63 13.13 -1.79 -3.13
N LEU A 64 11.90 -2.31 -2.98
CA LEU A 64 11.63 -3.74 -3.08
C LEU A 64 11.93 -4.23 -4.52
N PRO A 65 12.63 -5.34 -4.71
CA PRO A 65 12.96 -5.86 -6.05
C PRO A 65 11.78 -6.66 -6.65
N LEU A 66 10.57 -6.08 -6.65
CA LEU A 66 9.32 -6.77 -7.03
C LEU A 66 8.50 -5.94 -8.03
N GLY A 67 8.18 -6.49 -9.20
CA GLY A 67 7.25 -5.86 -10.14
C GLY A 67 7.61 -4.42 -10.53
N THR A 68 6.59 -3.63 -10.90
CA THR A 68 6.74 -2.22 -11.29
C THR A 68 6.81 -1.29 -10.07
N ILE A 69 7.25 -0.04 -10.26
CA ILE A 69 7.18 0.98 -9.19
C ILE A 69 5.73 1.19 -8.73
N ALA A 70 4.79 1.22 -9.67
CA ALA A 70 3.37 1.36 -9.36
C ALA A 70 2.87 0.22 -8.46
N PHE A 71 3.21 -1.03 -8.78
CA PHE A 71 2.90 -2.18 -7.95
C PHE A 71 3.47 -2.02 -6.53
N ARG A 72 4.73 -1.61 -6.41
CA ARG A 72 5.40 -1.40 -5.11
C ARG A 72 4.74 -0.31 -4.28
N VAL A 73 4.34 0.80 -4.90
CA VAL A 73 3.63 1.86 -4.18
C VAL A 73 2.21 1.41 -3.81
N ASN A 74 1.50 0.71 -4.70
CA ASN A 74 0.19 0.14 -4.40
C ASN A 74 0.24 -0.89 -3.26
N LEU A 75 1.37 -1.60 -3.07
CA LEU A 75 1.57 -2.52 -1.95
C LEU A 75 1.50 -1.82 -0.59
N VAL A 76 1.83 -0.51 -0.50
CA VAL A 76 1.67 0.27 0.73
C VAL A 76 0.19 0.31 1.12
N ALA A 77 -0.68 0.66 0.18
CA ALA A 77 -2.13 0.71 0.42
C ALA A 77 -2.67 -0.68 0.78
N ALA A 78 -2.23 -1.74 0.09
CA ALA A 78 -2.63 -3.11 0.40
C ALA A 78 -2.22 -3.54 1.82
N PHE A 79 -0.97 -3.28 2.22
CA PHE A 79 -0.45 -3.68 3.53
C PHE A 79 -1.15 -2.93 4.67
N PHE A 80 -1.18 -1.59 4.60
CA PHE A 80 -1.74 -0.77 5.69
C PHE A 80 -3.26 -0.79 5.70
N GLY A 81 -3.92 -0.91 4.54
CA GLY A 81 -5.37 -1.10 4.48
C GLY A 81 -5.82 -2.44 5.05
N SER A 82 -4.92 -3.41 5.21
CA SER A 82 -5.23 -4.68 5.90
C SER A 82 -5.11 -4.58 7.42
N LEU A 83 -4.63 -3.45 7.95
CA LEU A 83 -4.46 -3.21 9.39
C LEU A 83 -5.63 -2.43 10.01
N THR A 84 -6.60 -1.99 9.22
CA THR A 84 -7.77 -1.19 9.64
C THR A 84 -9.04 -2.01 9.61
#